data_AF-A0A2E2EEG9-F1
#
_entry.id   AF-A0A2E2EEG9-F1
#
_cell.length_a   1.000
_cell.length_b   1.000
_cell.length_c   1.000
_cell.angle_alpha   90.00
_cell.angle_beta   90.00
_cell.angle_gamma   90.00
#
_symmetry.space_group_name_H-M   'P 1'
#
loop_
_entity.id
_entity.type
_entity.pdbx_description
1 polymer ?
#
loop_
_entity_poly.entity_id
_entity_poly.type
_entity_poly.pdbx_seq_one_letter_code
_entity_poly.pdbx_strand_id
1 'polypeptide(L)'
;MKKKWTKEKLAKEAKKYTTRSEFKNSSPSAYVIARKSGLLDKVCSHMPRPKINKKNHWTKERILKEAKKYSTKKEFNEKCSAAYSAAGKLKIRDEACAHMDSNLWTKETMYESSIA
;
A
#
# COMPACT_ATOMS: atom_id res chain seq x y z
N MET A 1 0.88 35.70 19.33
CA MET A 1 2.18 35.20 19.84
C MET A 1 2.36 33.73 19.43
N LYS A 2 3.50 33.35 18.84
CA LYS A 2 3.79 31.93 18.55
C LYS A 2 4.25 31.23 19.84
N LYS A 3 3.52 30.20 20.28
CA LYS A 3 3.93 29.34 21.40
C LYS A 3 5.28 28.71 21.07
N LYS A 4 6.34 29.06 21.81
CA LYS A 4 7.67 28.46 21.65
C LYS A 4 7.64 27.03 22.22
N TRP A 5 7.88 26.05 21.35
CA TRP A 5 7.99 24.65 21.71
C TRP A 5 9.43 24.29 22.06
N THR A 6 9.62 23.75 23.25
CA THR A 6 10.88 23.15 23.70
C THR A 6 10.70 21.64 23.79
N LYS A 7 11.81 20.88 23.83
CA LYS A 7 11.78 19.42 23.99
C LYS A 7 10.93 18.98 25.18
N GLU A 8 11.07 19.65 26.32
CA GLU A 8 10.31 19.36 27.55
C GLU A 8 8.82 19.65 27.38
N LYS A 9 8.45 20.78 26.77
CA LYS A 9 7.05 21.12 26.50
C LYS A 9 6.40 20.12 25.54
N LEU A 10 7.15 19.66 24.53
CA LEU A 10 6.68 18.62 23.61
C LEU A 10 6.47 17.28 24.33
N ALA A 11 7.40 16.88 25.18
CA ALA A 11 7.26 15.64 25.97
C ALA A 11 6.07 15.73 26.95
N LYS A 12 5.91 16.86 27.65
CA LYS A 12 4.78 17.08 28.57
C LYS A 12 3.44 17.08 27.84
N GLU A 13 3.38 17.68 26.65
CA GLU A 13 2.17 17.68 25.83
C GLU A 13 1.86 16.28 25.28
N ALA A 14 2.86 15.58 24.73
CA ALA A 14 2.68 14.23 24.19
C ALA A 14 2.24 13.21 25.26
N LYS A 15 2.66 13.38 26.52
CA LYS A 15 2.23 12.53 27.65
C LYS A 15 0.72 12.57 27.94
N LYS A 16 0.00 13.59 27.44
CA LYS A 16 -1.47 13.67 27.59
C LYS A 16 -2.23 12.68 26.70
N TYR A 17 -1.55 12.10 25.71
CA TYR A 17 -2.18 11.28 24.69
C TYR A 17 -1.64 9.86 24.72
N THR A 18 -2.51 8.93 24.38
CA THR A 18 -2.20 7.50 24.37
C THR A 18 -1.62 7.05 23.04
N THR A 19 -2.02 7.69 21.94
CA THR A 19 -1.57 7.34 20.59
C THR A 19 -1.00 8.53 19.84
N ARG A 20 -0.14 8.24 18.86
CA ARG A 20 0.44 9.29 17.97
C ARG A 20 -0.63 9.97 17.13
N SER A 21 -1.67 9.25 16.72
CA SER A 21 -2.81 9.80 15.98
C SER A 21 -3.59 10.79 16.83
N GLU A 22 -3.87 10.45 18.08
CA GLU A 22 -4.51 11.34 19.05
C GLU A 22 -3.67 12.60 19.28
N PHE A 23 -2.36 12.45 19.53
CA PHE A 23 -1.45 13.59 19.67
C PHE A 23 -1.44 14.49 18.42
N LYS A 24 -1.42 13.90 17.23
CA LYS A 24 -1.47 14.64 15.96
C LYS A 24 -2.77 15.43 15.81
N ASN A 25 -3.90 14.83 16.14
CA ASN A 25 -5.23 15.42 15.92
C ASN A 25 -5.53 16.51 16.97
N SER A 26 -5.18 16.26 18.24
CA SER A 26 -5.46 17.19 19.33
C SER A 26 -4.42 18.29 19.47
N SER A 27 -3.14 18.04 19.11
CA SER A 27 -2.06 19.02 19.22
C SER A 27 -1.20 19.06 17.94
N PRO A 28 -1.78 19.44 16.78
CA PRO A 28 -1.12 19.36 15.47
C PRO A 28 0.15 20.20 15.39
N SER A 29 0.17 21.39 16.00
CA SER A 29 1.35 22.26 16.05
C SER A 29 2.52 21.61 16.80
N ALA A 30 2.24 20.97 17.95
CA ALA A 30 3.23 20.26 18.74
C ALA A 30 3.79 19.07 17.97
N TYR A 31 2.90 18.28 17.36
CA TYR A 31 3.26 17.13 16.53
C TYR A 31 4.15 17.51 15.36
N VAL A 32 3.79 18.55 14.60
CA VAL A 32 4.55 19.03 13.44
C VAL A 32 5.95 19.47 13.86
N ILE A 33 6.08 20.19 14.97
CA ILE A 33 7.38 20.65 15.46
C ILE A 33 8.22 19.48 15.97
N ALA A 34 7.65 18.57 16.76
CA ALA A 34 8.35 17.36 17.20
C ALA A 34 8.85 16.53 16.00
N ARG A 35 8.05 16.43 14.93
CA ARG A 35 8.44 15.76 13.67
C ARG A 35 9.57 16.50 12.96
N LYS A 36 9.45 17.81 12.74
CA LYS A 36 10.47 18.62 12.05
C LYS A 36 11.80 18.65 12.81
N SER A 37 11.75 18.57 14.14
CA SER A 37 12.93 18.52 15.00
C SER A 37 13.48 17.10 15.22
N GLY A 38 12.91 16.06 14.60
CA GLY A 38 13.36 14.67 14.80
C GLY A 38 13.14 14.12 16.21
N LEU A 39 12.37 14.81 17.05
CA LEU A 39 12.10 14.45 18.44
C LEU A 39 10.87 13.57 18.60
N LEU A 40 10.07 13.39 17.54
CA LEU A 40 8.78 12.71 17.58
C LEU A 40 8.86 11.30 18.21
N ASP A 41 9.85 10.49 17.82
CA ASP A 41 9.99 9.15 18.38
C ASP A 41 10.36 9.15 19.87
N LYS A 42 11.13 10.15 20.33
CA LYS A 42 11.51 10.29 21.75
C LYS A 42 10.31 10.73 22.59
N VAL A 43 9.57 11.76 22.14
CA VAL A 43 8.42 12.30 22.90
C VAL A 43 7.19 11.39 22.84
N CYS A 44 7.09 10.53 21.84
CA CYS A 44 6.03 9.53 21.68
C CYS A 44 6.54 8.10 21.93
N SER A 45 7.56 7.92 22.77
CA SER A 45 8.14 6.62 23.10
C SER A 45 7.21 5.76 23.97
N HIS A 46 6.36 6.40 24.78
CA HIS A 46 5.34 5.74 25.61
C HIS A 46 4.10 5.31 24.81
N MET A 47 3.94 5.78 23.58
CA MET A 47 2.77 5.48 22.75
C MET A 47 3.01 4.18 21.98
N PRO A 48 2.12 3.17 22.07
CA PRO A 48 2.25 1.97 21.29
C PRO A 48 2.22 2.29 19.79
N ARG A 49 3.10 1.66 19.02
CA ARG A 49 3.04 1.73 17.56
C ARG A 49 1.85 0.87 17.11
N PRO A 50 0.96 1.39 16.25
CA PRO A 50 -0.11 0.57 15.70
C PRO A 50 0.50 -0.62 14.98
N LYS A 51 0.04 -1.83 15.29
CA LYS A 51 0.39 -3.03 14.54
C LYS A 51 -0.13 -2.81 13.12
N ILE A 52 0.78 -2.72 12.15
CA ILE A 52 0.40 -2.70 10.73
C ILE A 52 -0.22 -4.07 10.47
N ASN A 53 -1.54 -4.13 10.37
CA ASN A 53 -2.23 -5.37 10.06
C ASN A 53 -1.99 -5.67 8.58
N LYS A 54 -0.85 -6.29 8.26
CA LYS A 54 -0.43 -6.63 6.88
C LYS A 54 -1.27 -7.75 6.26
N LYS A 55 -2.42 -8.13 6.84
CA LYS A 55 -3.31 -9.12 6.24
C LYS A 55 -3.78 -8.57 4.90
N ASN A 56 -3.12 -9.03 3.84
CA ASN A 56 -3.49 -8.72 2.48
C ASN A 56 -4.87 -9.33 2.25
N HIS A 57 -5.90 -8.49 2.17
CA HIS A 57 -7.28 -8.92 1.94
C HIS A 57 -7.46 -9.66 0.61
N TRP A 58 -6.49 -9.53 -0.28
CA TRP A 58 -6.41 -10.21 -1.56
C TRP A 58 -5.85 -11.63 -1.40
N THR A 59 -6.76 -12.59 -1.28
CA THR A 59 -6.47 -14.02 -1.41
C THR A 59 -6.43 -14.42 -2.89
N LYS A 60 -5.82 -15.57 -3.20
CA LYS A 60 -5.82 -16.14 -4.55
C LYS A 60 -7.22 -16.19 -5.16
N GLU A 61 -8.19 -16.76 -4.42
CA GLU A 61 -9.58 -16.89 -4.86
C GLU A 61 -10.23 -15.55 -5.20
N ARG A 62 -10.05 -14.52 -4.34
CA ARG A 62 -10.61 -13.18 -4.58
C ARG A 62 -9.98 -12.53 -5.79
N ILE A 63 -8.68 -12.69 -5.99
CA ILE A 63 -7.96 -12.16 -7.15
C ILE A 63 -8.50 -12.80 -8.43
N LEU A 64 -8.64 -14.13 -8.47
CA LEU A 64 -9.17 -14.84 -9.64
C LEU A 64 -10.62 -14.43 -9.93
N LYS A 65 -11.46 -14.31 -8.90
CA LYS A 65 -12.85 -13.86 -9.04
C LYS A 65 -12.94 -12.42 -9.55
N GLU A 66 -12.08 -11.53 -9.07
CA GLU A 66 -12.06 -10.13 -9.48
C GLU A 66 -11.51 -9.97 -10.90
N ALA A 67 -10.45 -10.70 -11.25
CA ALA A 67 -9.83 -10.65 -12.57
C ALA A 67 -10.82 -11.06 -13.68
N LYS A 68 -11.70 -12.04 -13.43
CA LYS A 68 -12.76 -12.46 -14.38
C LYS A 68 -13.72 -11.35 -14.81
N LYS A 69 -13.78 -10.21 -14.10
CA LYS A 69 -14.62 -9.06 -14.47
C LYS A 69 -14.04 -8.21 -15.60
N TYR A 70 -12.77 -8.42 -15.95
CA TYR A 70 -12.06 -7.59 -16.91
C TYR A 70 -11.62 -8.42 -18.11
N SER A 71 -11.59 -7.79 -19.27
CA SER A 71 -11.26 -8.47 -20.53
C SER A 71 -9.79 -8.34 -20.91
N THR A 72 -9.08 -7.34 -20.36
CA THR A 72 -7.67 -7.09 -20.67
C THR A 72 -6.82 -6.87 -19.41
N LYS A 73 -5.54 -7.26 -19.49
CA LYS A 73 -4.55 -7.02 -18.43
C LYS A 73 -4.44 -5.54 -18.04
N LYS A 74 -4.51 -4.65 -19.03
CA LYS A 74 -4.47 -3.19 -18.83
C LYS A 74 -5.67 -2.71 -18.01
N GLU A 75 -6.87 -3.13 -18.40
CA GLU A 75 -8.10 -2.77 -17.70
C GLU A 75 -8.10 -3.29 -16.26
N PHE A 76 -7.65 -4.54 -16.03
CA PHE A 76 -7.54 -5.09 -14.69
C PHE A 76 -6.56 -4.30 -13.80
N ASN A 77 -5.42 -3.87 -14.35
CA ASN A 77 -4.45 -3.05 -13.61
C ASN A 77 -4.96 -1.64 -13.33
N GLU A 78 -5.65 -1.00 -14.27
CA GLU A 78 -6.17 0.36 -14.11
C GLU A 78 -7.35 0.40 -13.14
N LYS A 79 -8.32 -0.51 -13.28
CA LYS A 79 -9.52 -0.56 -12.43
C LYS A 79 -9.26 -1.22 -11.08
N CYS A 80 -8.32 -2.16 -10.98
CA CYS A 80 -8.03 -2.88 -9.74
C CYS A 80 -6.52 -3.12 -9.51
N SER A 81 -5.75 -2.03 -9.45
CA SER A 81 -4.30 -2.07 -9.21
C SER A 81 -3.90 -2.81 -7.93
N ALA A 82 -4.75 -2.78 -6.89
CA ALA A 82 -4.52 -3.49 -5.63
C ALA A 82 -4.54 -5.02 -5.81
N ALA A 83 -5.54 -5.55 -6.54
CA ALA A 83 -5.62 -6.98 -6.85
C ALA A 83 -4.50 -7.40 -7.80
N TYR A 84 -4.20 -6.60 -8.82
CA TYR A 84 -3.10 -6.86 -9.77
C TYR A 84 -1.72 -6.90 -9.10
N SER A 85 -1.49 -5.99 -8.16
CA SER A 85 -0.27 -5.96 -7.34
C SER A 85 -0.20 -7.16 -6.38
N ALA A 86 -1.33 -7.53 -5.76
CA ALA A 86 -1.42 -8.71 -4.90
C ALA A 86 -1.18 -10.01 -5.69
N ALA A 87 -1.71 -10.11 -6.92
CA ALA A 87 -1.47 -11.25 -7.82
C ALA A 87 0.02 -11.44 -8.11
N GLY A 88 0.76 -10.33 -8.31
CA GLY A 88 2.22 -10.36 -8.47
C GLY A 88 2.96 -10.83 -7.22
N LYS A 89 2.55 -10.34 -6.04
CA LYS A 89 3.12 -10.79 -4.75
C LYS A 89 2.88 -12.28 -4.49
N LEU A 90 1.74 -12.80 -4.96
CA LEU A 90 1.36 -14.21 -4.85
C LEU A 90 1.83 -15.07 -6.04
N LYS A 91 2.51 -14.49 -7.04
CA LYS A 91 2.96 -15.17 -8.26
C LYS A 91 1.84 -15.88 -9.04
N ILE A 92 0.62 -15.33 -9.01
CA ILE A 92 -0.57 -15.86 -9.73
C ILE A 92 -1.06 -14.91 -10.82
N ARG A 93 -0.22 -13.97 -11.25
CA ARG A 93 -0.62 -12.95 -12.24
C ARG A 93 -0.99 -13.58 -13.58
N ASP A 94 -0.22 -14.57 -14.02
CA ASP A 94 -0.48 -15.26 -15.28
C ASP A 94 -1.76 -16.07 -15.19
N GLU A 95 -1.97 -16.81 -14.10
CA GLU A 95 -3.23 -17.54 -13.83
C GLU A 95 -4.44 -16.60 -13.78
N ALA A 96 -4.31 -15.42 -13.15
CA ALA A 96 -5.39 -14.44 -13.05
C ALA A 96 -5.71 -13.75 -14.38
N CYS A 97 -4.75 -13.67 -15.29
CA CYS A 97 -4.88 -12.97 -16.56
C CYS A 97 -4.92 -13.90 -17.78
N ALA A 98 -4.90 -15.23 -17.59
CA ALA A 98 -4.84 -16.20 -18.68
C ALA A 98 -6.02 -16.06 -19.65
N HIS A 99 -7.21 -15.73 -19.16
CA HIS A 99 -8.40 -15.49 -20.00
C HIS A 99 -8.35 -14.14 -20.76
N MET A 100 -7.39 -13.28 -20.45
CA MET A 100 -7.23 -11.94 -21.04
C MET A 100 -6.13 -11.89 -22.10
N ASP A 101 -5.37 -12.97 -22.26
CA ASP A 101 -4.29 -13.04 -23.23
C ASP A 101 -4.85 -13.32 -24.63
N SER A 102 -5.28 -12.26 -25.33
CA SER A 102 -5.68 -12.35 -26.75
C SER A 102 -4.48 -12.41 -27.71
N ASN A 103 -3.25 -12.50 -27.20
CA ASN A 103 -2.03 -12.59 -28.02
C ASN A 103 -1.45 -14.01 -27.98
N LEU A 104 -2.24 -14.99 -28.40
CA LEU A 104 -1.74 -16.21 -29.01
C LEU A 104 -1.26 -15.88 -30.44
N TRP A 105 -0.20 -15.06 -30.57
CA TRP A 105 0.61 -15.08 -31.78
C TRP A 105 1.71 -16.12 -31.54
N THR A 106 1.35 -17.38 -31.78
CA THR A 106 2.29 -18.50 -31.80
C THR A 106 3.34 -18.21 -32.85
N LYS A 107 4.59 -18.02 -32.44
CA LYS A 107 5.76 -17.97 -33.34
C LYS A 107 5.93 -19.25 -34.18
N GLU A 108 5.16 -20.31 -33.90
CA GLU A 108 5.07 -21.54 -34.69
C GLU A 108 4.55 -21.33 -36.12
N THR A 109 3.57 -20.44 -36.35
CA THR A 109 2.98 -20.27 -37.70
C THR A 109 3.90 -19.52 -38.69
N MET A 110 4.91 -18.80 -38.20
CA MET A 110 5.90 -18.13 -39.05
C MET A 110 7.00 -19.06 -39.58
N TYR A 111 7.25 -20.21 -38.93
CA TYR A 111 8.27 -21.17 -39.38
C TYR A 111 7.73 -22.13 -40.45
N GLU A 112 6.43 -22.47 -40.40
CA GLU A 112 5.80 -23.36 -41.39
C GLU A 112 5.52 -22.65 -42.73
N SER A 113 5.40 -21.32 -42.73
CA SER A 113 5.13 -20.52 -43.94
C SER A 113 6.38 -20.17 -44.76
N SER A 114 7.59 -20.49 -44.26
CA SER A 114 8.87 -20.21 -44.92
C SER A 114 9.54 -21.45 -45.52
N ILE A 115 8.90 -22.62 -45.39
CA ILE A 115 9.34 -23.91 -45.95
C ILE A 115 8.40 -24.37 -47.09
N ALA A 116 7.35 -23.61 -47.40
CA ALA A 116 6.44 -23.85 -48.53
C ALA A 116 6.88 -23.10 -49.80
#